data_AF-A0A830GXW3-F1
#
_entry.id   AF-A0A830GXW3-F1
#
_cell.length_a   1.000
_cell.length_b   1.000
_cell.length_c   1.000
_cell.angle_alpha   90.00
_cell.angle_beta   90.00
_cell.angle_gamma   90.00
#
_symmetry.space_group_name_H-M   'P 1'
#
loop_
_entity.id
_entity.type
_entity.pdbx_description
1 polymer ?
#
loop_
_entity_poly.entity_id
_entity_poly.type
_entity_poly.pdbx_seq_one_letter_code
_entity_poly.pdbx_strand_id
1 'polypeptide(L)' 'MRSYARRWTVICFYCLREVSYKDATIVEHEFPPLGTKFRVYACNDCAAKKAAAGH' A
#
# COMPACT_ATOMS: atom_id res chain seq x y z
N MET A 1 30.80 -5.96 -8.55
CA MET A 1 29.43 -6.45 -8.81
C MET A 1 28.65 -6.28 -7.52
N ARG A 2 27.78 -5.25 -7.42
CA ARG A 2 27.20 -4.79 -6.15
C ARG A 2 25.97 -5.65 -5.79
N SER A 3 26.07 -6.29 -4.63
CA SER A 3 25.10 -7.08 -3.86
C SER A 3 23.63 -6.96 -4.27
N TYR A 4 23.12 -8.00 -4.94
CA TYR A 4 21.73 -8.19 -5.36
C TYR A 4 20.79 -8.67 -4.23
N ALA A 5 21.03 -8.26 -2.99
CA ALA A 5 20.02 -8.42 -1.94
C ALA A 5 18.98 -7.30 -2.11
N ARG A 6 18.16 -7.40 -3.18
CA ARG A 6 16.98 -6.54 -3.36
C ARG A 6 16.11 -6.74 -2.12
N ARG A 7 16.19 -5.82 -1.15
CA ARG A 7 15.14 -5.67 -0.15
C ARG A 7 13.86 -5.49 -0.96
N TRP A 8 12.92 -6.42 -0.81
CA TRP A 8 11.64 -6.37 -1.50
C TRP A 8 10.94 -5.09 -1.05
N THR A 9 10.90 -4.10 -1.93
CA THR A 9 10.19 -2.85 -1.74
C THR A 9 8.92 -2.84 -2.57
N VAL A 10 7.90 -2.15 -2.09
CA VAL A 10 6.63 -1.94 -2.79
C VAL A 10 6.28 -0.46 -2.76
N ILE A 11 5.51 -0.02 -3.74
CA ILE A 11 5.03 1.36 -3.81
C ILE A 11 3.69 1.42 -3.08
N CYS A 12 3.59 2.32 -2.11
CA CYS A 12 2.31 2.62 -1.46
C CYS A 12 1.36 3.30 -2.45
N PHE A 13 0.18 2.73 -2.68
CA PHE A 13 -0.80 3.25 -3.63
C PHE A 13 -1.27 4.69 -3.30
N TYR A 14 -1.32 5.06 -2.02
CA TYR A 14 -1.86 6.36 -1.59
C TYR A 14 -0.86 7.51 -1.59
N CYS A 15 0.38 7.27 -1.14
CA CYS A 15 1.40 8.32 -1.05
C CYS A 15 2.55 8.15 -2.06
N LEU A 16 2.50 7.10 -2.89
CA LEU A 16 3.47 6.79 -3.94
C LEU A 16 4.92 6.62 -3.45
N ARG A 17 5.13 6.51 -2.14
CA ARG A 17 6.44 6.25 -1.54
C ARG A 17 6.80 4.78 -1.68
N GLU A 18 8.08 4.55 -1.97
CA GLU A 18 8.67 3.22 -1.86
C GLU A 18 8.86 2.87 -0.39
N VAL A 19 8.33 1.72 0.02
CA VAL A 19 8.45 1.19 1.38
C VAL A 19 8.90 -0.26 1.33
N SER A 20 9.53 -0.73 2.40
CA SER A 20 9.85 -2.16 2.51
C SER A 20 8.54 -2.96 2.52
N TYR A 21 8.56 -4.15 1.91
CA TYR A 21 7.42 -5.05 1.91
C TYR A 21 6.93 -5.39 3.34
N LYS A 22 7.84 -5.43 4.31
CA LYS A 22 7.52 -5.63 5.74
C LYS A 22 6.71 -4.48 6.36
N ASP A 23 6.86 -3.27 5.82
CA ASP A 23 6.21 -2.04 6.29
C ASP A 23 4.98 -1.67 5.42
N ALA A 24 4.60 -2.58 4.52
CA ALA A 24 3.42 -2.46 3.68
C ALA A 24 2.36 -3.48 4.09
N THR A 25 1.11 -3.07 3.98
CA THR A 25 -0.06 -3.93 4.16
C THR A 25 -0.99 -3.83 2.97
N ILE A 26 -1.78 -4.86 2.74
CA ILE A 26 -2.76 -4.88 1.65
C ILE A 26 -4.08 -4.37 2.21
N VAL A 27 -4.63 -3.33 1.60
CA VAL A 27 -5.95 -2.79 1.95
C VAL A 27 -6.90 -2.87 0.77
N GLU A 28 -8.19 -2.93 1.08
CA GLU A 28 -9.24 -2.78 0.06
C GLU A 28 -9.44 -1.30 -0.26
N HIS A 29 -9.40 -0.98 -1.55
CA HIS A 29 -9.70 0.34 -2.08
C HIS A 29 -10.90 0.22 -3.01
N GLU A 30 -11.98 0.91 -2.69
CA GLU A 30 -13.11 1.03 -3.59
C GLU A 30 -12.82 2.09 -4.64
N PHE A 31 -13.00 1.73 -5.92
CA PHE A 31 -12.92 2.67 -7.02
C PHE A 31 -14.35 3.07 -7.41
N PRO A 32 -14.85 4.25 -6.98
CA PRO A 32 -16.25 4.65 -7.14
C PRO A 32 -16.80 4.55 -8.57
N PRO A 33 -16.06 4.93 -9.63
CA PRO A 33 -16.63 4.90 -10.98
C PRO A 33 -16.77 3.48 -11.55
N LEU A 34 -16.14 2.46 -10.92
CA LEU A 34 -16.27 1.06 -11.33
C LEU A 34 -17.07 0.22 -10.31
N GLY A 35 -17.47 0.81 -9.17
CA GLY A 35 -18.17 0.09 -8.09
C GLY A 35 -17.43 -1.14 -7.56
N THR A 36 -16.13 -1.24 -7.82
CA THR A 36 -15.33 -2.45 -7.60
C THR A 36 -14.27 -2.19 -6.53
N LYS A 37 -14.04 -3.18 -5.67
CA LYS A 37 -13.00 -3.16 -4.64
C LYS A 37 -11.73 -3.82 -5.16
N PHE A 38 -10.61 -3.12 -5.02
CA PHE A 38 -9.28 -3.60 -5.41
C PHE A 38 -8.40 -3.75 -4.18
N ARG A 39 -7.56 -4.79 -4.17
CA ARG A 39 -6.55 -4.98 -3.13
C ARG A 39 -5.27 -4.27 -3.55
N VAL A 40 -4.86 -3.27 -2.77
CA VAL A 40 -3.69 -2.43 -3.07
C VAL A 40 -2.70 -2.44 -1.90
N TYR A 41 -1.41 -2.30 -2.20
CA TYR A 41 -0.39 -2.11 -1.17
C TYR A 41 -0.43 -0.68 -0.62
N ALA A 42 -0.45 -0.54 0.69
CA ALA A 42 -0.37 0.72 1.40
C ALA A 42 0.67 0.64 2.51
N CYS A 43 1.39 1.73 2.78
CA CYS A 43 2.22 1.82 3.97
C CYS A 43 1.35 1.90 5.23
N ASN A 44 1.91 1.49 6.37
CA ASN A 44 1.18 1.42 7.64
C ASN A 44 0.46 2.74 8.02
N ASP A 45 1.08 3.89 7.77
CA ASP A 45 0.47 5.21 8.03
C ASP A 45 -0.78 5.45 7.17
N CYS A 46 -0.69 5.19 5.86
CA CYS A 46 -1.83 5.36 4.96
C CYS A 46 -2.93 4.32 5.24
N ALA A 47 -2.56 3.09 5.58
CA ALA A 47 -3.50 2.04 5.94
C ALA A 47 -4.27 2.40 7.22
N ALA A 48 -3.59 2.91 8.25
CA ALA A 48 -4.21 3.35 9.50
C ALA A 48 -5.20 4.50 9.27
N LYS A 49 -4.83 5.48 8.44
CA LYS A 49 -5.73 6.60 8.07
C LYS A 49 -6.98 6.13 7.34
N LYS A 50 -6.88 5.11 6.48
CA LYS A 50 -8.03 4.55 5.78
C LYS A 50 -8.91 3.68 6.68
N ALA A 51 -8.32 2.92 7.59
CA ALA A 51 -9.06 2.19 8.60
C ALA A 51 -9.84 3.14 9.54
N ALA A 52 -9.25 4.29 9.89
CA ALA A 52 -9.90 5.29 10.75
C ALA A 52 -11.01 6.10 10.03
N ALA A 53 -10.98 6.17 8.70
CA ALA A 53 -11.96 6.91 7.90
C ALA A 53 -13.22 6.06 7.53
N GLY A 54 -13.31 4.83 8.02
CA GLY A 54 -14.42 3.91 7.78
C GLY A 54 -15.49 3.94 8.88
N HIS A 55 -15.96 5.13 9.28
CA HIS A 55 -17.13 5.31 10.15
C HIS A 55 -18.01 6.45 9.62
#